data_AF-A0A661FAI3-F1
#
_entry.id   AF-A0A661FAI3-F1
#
_cell.length_a   1.000
_cell.length_b   1.000
_cell.length_c   1.000
_cell.angle_alpha   90.00
_cell.angle_beta   90.00
_cell.angle_gamma   90.00
#
_symmetry.space_group_name_H-M   'P 1'
#
loop_
_entity.id
_entity.type
_entity.pdbx_description
1 polymer ?
#
loop_
_entity_poly.entity_id
_entity_poly.type
_entity_poly.pdbx_seq_one_letter_code
_entity_poly.pdbx_strand_id
1 'polypeptide(L)'
;MSEKVESKSSSHTSMGVESLINRLRDEGVGVGQAESEKIITEARKKSALLKQQARQEAEEIISTARKEADALKVAGHDALMLAGRDAHLKLREVVMNRFNEEVQRLVGSVMAPEPFMEKLILQVVGRVRDQTGLDKEDKLRIELPEDLINIDDLRKNPEELKEGTMAHFVLSIMASLLKEGISYQPSGNINAGLKVYLDEGSVEVDLSDEAISAVLLEHLQPRFRALLEGVVK
;
A
#
# COMPACT_ATOMS: atom_id res chain seq x y z
N MET A 1 92.74 70.49 64.70
CA MET A 1 91.54 69.70 65.04
C MET A 1 90.91 69.28 63.73
N SER A 2 90.91 67.97 63.50
CA SER A 2 90.60 67.31 62.24
C SER A 2 89.12 67.43 61.84
N GLU A 3 88.88 67.10 60.56
CA GLU A 3 87.63 66.52 60.03
C GLU A 3 86.58 67.50 59.47
N LYS A 4 86.65 67.76 58.15
CA LYS A 4 85.49 67.99 57.25
C LYS A 4 85.93 68.19 55.79
N VAL A 5 86.58 67.19 55.20
CA VAL A 5 86.76 67.10 53.75
C VAL A 5 86.02 65.85 53.29
N GLU A 6 84.70 65.93 53.08
CA GLU A 6 83.97 64.83 52.40
C GLU A 6 82.54 65.13 51.89
N SER A 7 81.88 66.25 52.22
CA SER A 7 80.40 66.33 51.99
C SER A 7 79.88 67.09 50.76
N LYS A 8 80.72 67.70 49.90
CA LYS A 8 80.23 68.57 48.78
C LYS A 8 80.21 67.94 47.38
N SER A 9 80.94 66.85 47.10
CA SER A 9 80.93 66.19 45.78
C SER A 9 79.87 65.09 45.64
N SER A 10 79.33 64.59 46.75
CA SER A 10 78.32 63.52 46.76
C SER A 10 76.91 63.98 46.38
N SER A 11 76.54 65.24 46.64
CA SER A 11 75.16 65.72 46.42
C SER A 11 74.82 66.03 44.96
N HIS A 12 75.76 66.57 44.16
CA HIS A 12 75.52 66.85 42.74
C HIS A 12 75.46 65.57 41.88
N THR A 13 76.26 64.56 42.25
CA THR A 13 76.24 63.24 41.60
C THR A 13 74.95 62.48 41.96
N SER A 14 74.48 62.62 43.20
CA SER A 14 73.19 62.07 43.67
C SER A 14 71.99 62.70 42.95
N MET A 15 71.94 64.02 42.75
CA MET A 15 70.83 64.68 42.04
C MET A 15 70.75 64.33 40.54
N GLY A 16 71.89 64.13 39.88
CA GLY A 16 71.93 63.70 38.47
C GLY A 16 71.39 62.28 38.29
N VAL A 17 71.79 61.35 39.17
CA VAL A 17 71.30 59.96 39.19
C VAL A 17 69.82 59.89 39.53
N GLU A 18 69.35 60.66 40.51
CA GLU A 18 67.93 60.72 40.88
C GLU A 18 67.06 61.23 39.72
N SER A 19 67.52 62.25 38.98
CA SER A 19 66.78 62.77 37.81
C SER A 19 66.74 61.76 36.66
N LEU A 20 67.83 61.00 36.46
CA LEU A 20 67.90 59.98 35.43
C LEU A 20 67.00 58.79 35.78
N ILE A 21 66.95 58.40 37.06
CA ILE A 21 66.06 57.35 37.57
C ILE A 21 64.60 57.76 37.44
N ASN A 22 64.25 58.99 37.83
CA ASN A 22 62.88 59.49 37.68
C ASN A 22 62.47 59.55 36.22
N ARG A 23 63.36 60.00 35.32
CA ARG A 23 63.08 60.03 33.89
C ARG A 23 62.98 58.63 33.27
N LEU A 24 63.83 57.68 33.67
CA LEU A 24 63.71 56.27 33.25
C LEU A 24 62.42 55.63 33.76
N ARG A 25 62.01 56.00 34.98
CA ARG A 25 60.77 55.53 35.60
C ARG A 25 59.56 56.08 34.86
N ASP A 26 59.54 57.38 34.56
CA ASP A 26 58.43 58.02 33.86
C ASP A 26 58.34 57.57 32.40
N GLU A 27 59.47 57.44 31.70
CA GLU A 27 59.52 56.87 30.34
C GLU A 27 59.11 55.38 30.35
N GLY A 28 59.57 54.60 31.34
CA GLY A 28 59.19 53.18 31.48
C GLY A 28 57.72 52.97 31.84
N VAL A 29 57.17 53.79 32.74
CA VAL A 29 55.75 53.77 33.12
C VAL A 29 54.89 54.25 31.94
N GLY A 30 55.30 55.29 31.22
CA GLY A 30 54.60 55.79 30.04
C GLY A 30 54.55 54.76 28.91
N VAL A 31 55.67 54.11 28.60
CA VAL A 31 55.73 53.03 27.59
C VAL A 31 54.91 51.82 28.05
N GLY A 32 54.97 51.45 29.33
CA GLY A 32 54.18 50.35 29.90
C GLY A 32 52.67 50.61 29.88
N GLN A 33 52.23 51.84 30.19
CA GLN A 33 50.83 52.25 30.10
C GLN A 33 50.33 52.23 28.66
N ALA A 34 51.11 52.77 27.71
CA ALA A 34 50.76 52.76 26.30
C ALA A 34 50.64 51.33 25.74
N GLU A 35 51.57 50.43 26.09
CA GLU A 35 51.51 49.04 25.64
C GLU A 35 50.35 48.26 26.30
N SER A 36 50.07 48.53 27.58
CA SER A 36 48.90 47.97 28.27
C SER A 36 47.59 48.41 27.63
N GLU A 37 47.45 49.69 27.26
CA GLU A 37 46.28 50.20 26.55
C GLU A 37 46.11 49.56 25.18
N LYS A 38 47.22 49.34 24.44
CA LYS A 38 47.16 48.59 23.17
C LYS A 38 46.67 47.16 23.38
N ILE A 39 47.22 46.43 24.34
CA ILE A 39 46.82 45.04 24.64
C ILE A 39 45.34 44.97 25.01
N ILE A 40 44.86 45.87 25.88
CA ILE A 40 43.45 45.93 26.27
C ILE A 40 42.56 46.24 25.05
N THR A 41 42.99 47.17 24.20
CA THR A 41 42.23 47.55 23.00
C THR A 41 42.16 46.40 22.00
N GLU A 42 43.26 45.68 21.76
CA GLU A 42 43.27 44.50 20.91
C GLU A 42 42.44 43.35 21.49
N ALA A 43 42.54 43.10 22.78
CA ALA A 43 41.73 42.08 23.46
C ALA A 43 40.23 42.39 23.34
N ARG A 44 39.84 43.66 23.52
CA ARG A 44 38.46 44.12 23.32
C ARG A 44 38.00 43.93 21.88
N LYS A 45 38.83 44.27 20.89
CA LYS A 45 38.53 44.05 19.46
C LYS A 45 38.35 42.57 19.15
N LYS A 46 39.26 41.70 19.61
CA LYS A 46 39.17 40.24 19.44
C LYS A 46 37.91 39.67 20.11
N SER A 47 37.60 40.10 21.33
CA SER A 47 36.38 39.68 22.03
C SER A 47 35.11 40.10 21.29
N ALA A 48 35.08 41.32 20.74
CA ALA A 48 33.96 41.79 19.92
C ALA A 48 33.80 40.97 18.64
N LEU A 49 34.90 40.67 17.95
CA LEU A 49 34.92 39.79 16.77
C LEU A 49 34.39 38.39 17.08
N LEU A 50 34.86 37.75 18.15
CA LEU A 50 34.40 36.43 18.58
C LEU A 50 32.90 36.44 18.90
N LYS A 51 32.40 37.47 19.59
CA LYS A 51 30.97 37.62 19.88
C LYS A 51 30.15 37.82 18.61
N GLN A 52 30.69 38.54 17.63
CA GLN A 52 30.02 38.73 16.34
C GLN A 52 29.95 37.43 15.56
N GLN A 53 31.06 36.68 15.46
CA GLN A 53 31.10 35.38 14.80
C GLN A 53 30.14 34.39 15.45
N ALA A 54 30.16 34.27 16.79
CA ALA A 54 29.25 33.39 17.51
C ALA A 54 27.76 33.76 17.30
N ARG A 55 27.45 35.06 17.19
CA ARG A 55 26.09 35.52 16.86
C ARG A 55 25.68 35.14 15.45
N GLN A 56 26.60 35.32 14.49
CA GLN A 56 26.34 34.98 13.10
C GLN A 56 26.14 33.47 12.92
N GLU A 57 27.00 32.64 13.51
CA GLU A 57 26.85 31.18 13.53
C GLU A 57 25.52 30.76 14.18
N ALA A 58 25.15 31.36 15.30
CA ALA A 58 23.88 31.08 15.96
C ALA A 58 22.67 31.45 15.06
N GLU A 59 22.74 32.57 14.36
CA GLU A 59 21.70 33.01 13.44
C GLU A 59 21.60 32.09 12.20
N GLU A 60 22.73 31.63 11.67
CA GLU A 60 22.79 30.64 10.59
C GLU A 60 22.20 29.28 11.02
N ILE A 61 22.52 28.80 12.23
CA ILE A 61 21.95 27.57 12.80
C ILE A 61 20.42 27.70 12.93
N ILE A 62 19.93 28.80 13.50
CA ILE A 62 18.49 29.03 13.68
C ILE A 62 17.79 29.14 12.32
N SER A 63 18.40 29.85 11.36
CA SER A 63 17.87 30.00 10.00
C SER A 63 17.76 28.65 9.28
N THR A 64 18.80 27.82 9.37
CA THR A 64 18.83 26.48 8.78
C THR A 64 17.79 25.57 9.44
N ALA A 65 17.74 25.54 10.77
CA ALA A 65 16.76 24.76 11.51
C ALA A 65 15.31 25.14 11.17
N ARG A 66 15.03 26.43 10.94
CA ARG A 66 13.69 26.89 10.50
C ARG A 66 13.36 26.39 9.10
N LYS A 67 14.30 26.50 8.14
CA LYS A 67 14.11 26.01 6.77
C LYS A 67 13.85 24.50 6.75
N GLU A 68 14.61 23.75 7.54
CA GLU A 68 14.42 22.30 7.66
C GLU A 68 13.07 21.95 8.29
N ALA A 69 12.65 22.67 9.34
CA ALA A 69 11.36 22.47 9.98
C ALA A 69 10.19 22.77 9.01
N ASP A 70 10.28 23.84 8.23
CA ASP A 70 9.27 24.19 7.22
C ASP A 70 9.23 23.13 6.10
N ALA A 71 10.39 22.69 5.61
CA ALA A 71 10.49 21.63 4.61
C ALA A 71 9.89 20.31 5.12
N LEU A 72 10.19 19.93 6.37
CA LEU A 72 9.65 18.74 6.99
C LEU A 72 8.13 18.84 7.16
N LYS A 73 7.61 20.01 7.52
CA LYS A 73 6.17 20.23 7.66
C LYS A 73 5.43 20.07 6.34
N VAL A 74 5.98 20.64 5.26
CA VAL A 74 5.41 20.50 3.91
C VAL A 74 5.46 19.04 3.47
N ALA A 75 6.62 18.41 3.56
CA ALA A 75 6.80 17.00 3.19
C ALA A 75 5.89 16.06 4.01
N GLY A 76 5.75 16.32 5.31
CA GLY A 76 4.86 15.57 6.19
C GLY A 76 3.39 15.75 5.82
N HIS A 77 2.97 16.96 5.46
CA HIS A 77 1.60 17.20 4.98
C HIS A 77 1.32 16.43 3.69
N ASP A 78 2.22 16.51 2.71
CA ASP A 78 2.08 15.79 1.44
C ASP A 78 2.05 14.27 1.64
N ALA A 79 2.90 13.75 2.54
CA ALA A 79 2.90 12.33 2.89
C ALA A 79 1.58 11.88 3.52
N LEU A 80 0.97 12.70 4.39
CA LEU A 80 -0.34 12.41 4.98
C LEU A 80 -1.46 12.45 3.92
N MET A 81 -1.41 13.39 2.99
CA MET A 81 -2.38 13.47 1.89
C MET A 81 -2.29 12.25 0.97
N LEU A 82 -1.06 11.81 0.65
CA LEU A 82 -0.82 10.59 -0.11
C LEU A 82 -1.34 9.36 0.64
N ALA A 83 -0.98 9.21 1.92
CA ALA A 83 -1.45 8.10 2.75
C ALA A 83 -2.99 8.05 2.85
N GLY A 84 -3.65 9.21 2.96
CA GLY A 84 -5.10 9.31 2.96
C GLY A 84 -5.72 8.84 1.65
N ARG A 85 -5.13 9.22 0.50
CA ARG A 85 -5.56 8.76 -0.82
C ARG A 85 -5.35 7.25 -0.96
N ASP A 86 -4.22 6.73 -0.53
CA ASP A 86 -3.90 5.30 -0.62
C ASP A 86 -4.84 4.49 0.27
N ALA A 87 -5.13 4.95 1.48
CA ALA A 87 -6.12 4.32 2.36
C ALA A 87 -7.51 4.28 1.72
N HIS A 88 -7.93 5.38 1.06
CA HIS A 88 -9.20 5.43 0.36
C HIS A 88 -9.26 4.45 -0.83
N LEU A 89 -8.21 4.40 -1.65
CA LEU A 89 -8.12 3.46 -2.76
C LEU A 89 -8.10 2.01 -2.27
N LYS A 90 -7.38 1.72 -1.19
CA LYS A 90 -7.30 0.38 -0.63
C LYS A 90 -8.65 -0.06 -0.06
N LEU A 91 -9.36 0.82 0.64
CA LEU A 91 -10.70 0.52 1.13
C LEU A 91 -11.65 0.18 -0.02
N ARG A 92 -11.62 0.96 -1.10
CA ARG A 92 -12.42 0.70 -2.31
C ARG A 92 -12.12 -0.68 -2.90
N GLU A 93 -10.85 -1.03 -3.03
CA GLU A 93 -10.42 -2.34 -3.53
C GLU A 93 -10.94 -3.48 -2.65
N VAL A 94 -10.79 -3.37 -1.33
CA VAL A 94 -11.25 -4.39 -0.38
C VAL A 94 -12.76 -4.59 -0.45
N VAL A 95 -13.53 -3.49 -0.52
CA VAL A 95 -15.00 -3.57 -0.62
C VAL A 95 -15.44 -4.19 -1.95
N MET A 96 -14.78 -3.85 -3.07
CA MET A 96 -15.07 -4.44 -4.38
C MET A 96 -14.77 -5.94 -4.41
N ASN A 97 -13.61 -6.35 -3.89
CA ASN A 97 -13.24 -7.76 -3.85
C ASN A 97 -14.23 -8.55 -2.99
N ARG A 98 -14.61 -8.01 -1.83
CA ARG A 98 -15.60 -8.64 -0.95
C ARG A 98 -16.96 -8.78 -1.63
N PHE A 99 -17.38 -7.78 -2.41
CA PHE A 99 -18.61 -7.85 -3.18
C PHE A 99 -18.55 -8.96 -4.24
N ASN A 100 -17.43 -9.07 -4.96
CA ASN A 100 -17.25 -10.13 -5.96
C ASN A 100 -17.31 -11.53 -5.33
N GLU A 101 -16.60 -11.72 -4.22
CA GLU A 101 -16.64 -12.97 -3.43
C GLU A 101 -18.05 -13.31 -2.95
N GLU A 102 -18.81 -12.30 -2.52
CA GLU A 102 -20.18 -12.47 -2.04
C GLU A 102 -21.12 -12.92 -3.15
N VAL A 103 -21.03 -12.29 -4.33
CA VAL A 103 -21.82 -12.67 -5.51
C VAL A 103 -21.48 -14.09 -5.93
N GLN A 104 -20.20 -14.43 -6.05
CA GLN A 104 -19.77 -15.78 -6.43
C GLN A 104 -20.28 -16.83 -5.45
N ARG A 105 -20.15 -16.56 -4.14
CA ARG A 105 -20.64 -17.46 -3.10
C ARG A 105 -22.16 -17.64 -3.16
N LEU A 106 -22.90 -16.55 -3.38
CA LEU A 106 -24.36 -16.61 -3.46
C LEU A 106 -24.81 -17.39 -4.69
N VAL A 107 -24.21 -17.14 -5.86
CA VAL A 107 -24.49 -17.87 -7.10
C VAL A 107 -24.20 -19.36 -6.90
N GLY A 108 -23.02 -19.72 -6.41
CA GLY A 108 -22.69 -21.11 -6.10
C GLY A 108 -23.69 -21.74 -5.13
N SER A 109 -24.13 -21.04 -4.08
CA SER A 109 -25.12 -21.55 -3.13
C SER A 109 -26.53 -21.75 -3.71
N VAL A 110 -26.89 -20.99 -4.74
CA VAL A 110 -28.17 -21.12 -5.46
C VAL A 110 -28.09 -22.22 -6.51
N MET A 111 -26.91 -22.43 -7.10
CA MET A 111 -26.70 -23.42 -8.17
C MET A 111 -26.39 -24.82 -7.63
N ALA A 112 -25.74 -24.94 -6.47
CA ALA A 112 -25.39 -26.24 -5.87
C ALA A 112 -26.59 -27.14 -5.51
N PRO A 113 -27.75 -26.64 -5.01
CA PRO A 113 -28.87 -27.49 -4.64
C PRO A 113 -29.42 -28.31 -5.81
N GLU A 114 -29.61 -29.61 -5.55
CA GLU A 114 -30.10 -30.60 -6.53
C GLU A 114 -31.32 -30.14 -7.36
N PRO A 115 -32.40 -29.58 -6.77
CA PRO A 115 -33.60 -29.24 -7.54
C PRO A 115 -33.39 -28.09 -8.54
N PHE A 116 -32.41 -27.23 -8.31
CA PHE A 116 -32.08 -26.16 -9.25
C PHE A 116 -31.29 -26.74 -10.44
N MET A 117 -30.33 -27.62 -10.15
CA MET A 117 -29.53 -28.30 -11.16
C MET A 117 -30.40 -29.18 -12.07
N GLU A 118 -31.38 -29.87 -11.51
CA GLU A 118 -32.39 -30.65 -12.22
C GLU A 118 -33.08 -29.80 -13.31
N LYS A 119 -33.59 -28.64 -12.88
CA LYS A 119 -34.28 -27.69 -13.76
C LYS A 119 -33.32 -27.08 -14.77
N LEU A 120 -32.09 -26.77 -14.38
CA LEU A 120 -31.08 -26.20 -15.27
C LEU A 120 -30.79 -27.16 -16.42
N ILE A 121 -30.49 -28.43 -16.13
CA ILE A 121 -30.23 -29.46 -17.14
C ILE A 121 -31.42 -29.59 -18.10
N LEU A 122 -32.63 -29.74 -17.56
CA LEU A 122 -33.85 -29.87 -18.38
C LEU A 122 -34.09 -28.65 -19.28
N GLN A 123 -33.92 -27.44 -18.76
CA GLN A 123 -34.14 -26.21 -19.52
C GLN A 123 -33.09 -26.01 -20.62
N VAL A 124 -31.82 -26.33 -20.33
CA VAL A 124 -30.73 -26.18 -21.29
C VAL A 124 -30.87 -27.19 -22.41
N VAL A 125 -31.09 -28.47 -22.09
CA VAL A 125 -31.34 -29.51 -23.09
C VAL A 125 -32.59 -29.19 -23.91
N GLY A 126 -33.69 -28.80 -23.25
CA GLY A 126 -34.93 -28.44 -23.91
C GLY A 126 -34.75 -27.27 -24.88
N ARG A 127 -34.07 -26.21 -24.46
CA ARG A 127 -33.80 -25.04 -25.31
C ARG A 127 -32.88 -25.37 -26.48
N VAL A 128 -31.83 -26.16 -26.25
CA VAL A 128 -30.92 -26.60 -27.33
C VAL A 128 -31.72 -27.38 -28.37
N ARG A 129 -32.51 -28.37 -27.96
CA ARG A 129 -33.36 -29.15 -28.87
C ARG A 129 -34.31 -28.27 -29.68
N ASP A 130 -34.98 -27.34 -29.02
CA ASP A 130 -36.00 -26.49 -29.66
C ASP A 130 -35.38 -25.46 -30.62
N GLN A 131 -34.11 -25.05 -30.42
CA GLN A 131 -33.42 -24.04 -31.23
C GLN A 131 -32.53 -24.61 -32.33
N THR A 132 -31.91 -25.76 -32.14
CA THR A 132 -31.04 -26.39 -33.14
C THR A 132 -31.76 -27.42 -33.99
N GLY A 133 -32.93 -27.92 -33.54
CA GLY A 133 -33.66 -28.96 -34.27
C GLY A 133 -32.79 -30.19 -34.45
N LEU A 134 -32.16 -30.67 -33.37
CA LEU A 134 -31.20 -31.79 -33.33
C LEU A 134 -31.56 -32.88 -34.35
N ASP A 135 -30.93 -32.84 -35.52
CA ASP A 135 -30.92 -33.97 -36.43
C ASP A 135 -30.04 -35.05 -35.80
N LYS A 136 -30.27 -36.32 -36.14
CA LYS A 136 -29.63 -37.50 -35.52
C LYS A 136 -28.08 -37.51 -35.58
N GLU A 137 -27.47 -36.53 -36.23
CA GLU A 137 -26.02 -36.39 -36.41
C GLU A 137 -25.37 -35.40 -35.43
N ASP A 138 -26.13 -34.52 -34.77
CA ASP A 138 -25.60 -33.54 -33.81
C ASP A 138 -25.29 -34.18 -32.45
N LYS A 139 -24.01 -34.40 -32.16
CA LYS A 139 -23.55 -34.93 -30.87
C LYS A 139 -23.46 -33.81 -29.83
N LEU A 140 -24.46 -33.70 -28.98
CA LEU A 140 -24.40 -32.85 -27.78
C LEU A 140 -23.49 -33.50 -26.73
N ARG A 141 -22.59 -32.73 -26.12
CA ARG A 141 -21.82 -33.16 -24.93
C ARG A 141 -22.11 -32.23 -23.77
N ILE A 142 -22.41 -32.80 -22.60
CA ILE A 142 -22.66 -32.06 -21.37
C ILE A 142 -21.59 -32.45 -20.34
N GLU A 143 -20.92 -31.46 -19.78
CA GLU A 143 -20.05 -31.63 -18.61
C GLU A 143 -20.79 -31.24 -17.33
N LEU A 144 -20.71 -32.11 -16.32
CA LEU A 144 -21.31 -31.88 -14.99
C LEU A 144 -20.25 -32.10 -13.89
N PRO A 145 -20.48 -31.56 -12.68
CA PRO A 145 -19.70 -31.88 -11.49
C PRO A 145 -19.54 -33.39 -11.27
N GLU A 146 -18.36 -33.82 -10.83
CA GLU A 146 -18.04 -35.24 -10.64
C GLU A 146 -18.98 -35.92 -9.64
N ASP A 147 -19.37 -35.22 -8.59
CA ASP A 147 -20.29 -35.69 -7.53
C ASP A 147 -21.66 -36.13 -8.07
N LEU A 148 -22.07 -35.65 -9.25
CA LEU A 148 -23.36 -35.98 -9.86
C LEU A 148 -23.31 -37.19 -10.80
N ILE A 149 -22.13 -37.55 -11.31
CA ILE A 149 -21.96 -38.60 -12.33
C ILE A 149 -21.18 -39.81 -11.80
N ASN A 150 -20.38 -39.68 -10.73
CA ASN A 150 -19.42 -40.72 -10.35
C ASN A 150 -20.07 -42.06 -9.94
N ILE A 151 -20.14 -42.99 -10.90
CA ILE A 151 -20.76 -44.31 -10.78
C ILE A 151 -20.11 -45.15 -9.68
N ASP A 152 -18.82 -44.96 -9.40
CA ASP A 152 -18.12 -45.73 -8.37
C ASP A 152 -18.47 -45.30 -6.94
N ASP A 153 -18.89 -44.05 -6.74
CA ASP A 153 -19.38 -43.56 -5.45
C ASP A 153 -20.87 -43.88 -5.28
N LEU A 154 -21.66 -43.82 -6.36
CA LEU A 154 -23.04 -44.30 -6.38
C LEU A 154 -23.15 -45.81 -6.08
N ARG A 155 -22.18 -46.62 -6.52
CA ARG A 155 -22.10 -48.05 -6.18
C ARG A 155 -21.81 -48.31 -4.71
N LYS A 156 -21.13 -47.40 -4.02
CA LYS A 156 -20.83 -47.50 -2.58
C LYS A 156 -21.99 -47.01 -1.72
N ASN A 157 -22.80 -46.07 -2.24
CA ASN A 157 -23.98 -45.51 -1.58
C ASN A 157 -25.28 -45.84 -2.35
N PRO A 158 -25.85 -47.05 -2.20
CA PRO A 158 -27.09 -47.44 -2.89
C PRO A 158 -28.33 -46.62 -2.51
N GLU A 159 -28.27 -45.84 -1.43
CA GLU A 159 -29.30 -44.87 -1.04
C GLU A 159 -29.38 -43.68 -2.02
N GLU A 160 -28.27 -43.28 -2.64
CA GLU A 160 -28.20 -42.18 -3.62
C GLU A 160 -28.73 -42.59 -5.01
N LEU A 161 -28.99 -43.88 -5.25
CA LEU A 161 -29.56 -44.42 -6.49
C LEU A 161 -31.09 -44.66 -6.42
N LYS A 162 -31.72 -44.34 -5.28
CA LYS A 162 -33.15 -44.53 -5.09
C LYS A 162 -33.98 -43.57 -5.94
N GLU A 163 -35.17 -44.02 -6.34
CA GLU A 163 -36.15 -43.15 -7.00
C GLU A 163 -36.40 -41.90 -6.15
N GLY A 164 -36.18 -40.72 -6.73
CA GLY A 164 -36.33 -39.42 -6.06
C GLY A 164 -35.01 -38.71 -5.71
N THR A 165 -33.85 -39.32 -5.94
CA THR A 165 -32.54 -38.66 -5.78
C THR A 165 -32.05 -38.03 -7.09
N MET A 166 -31.18 -37.02 -6.99
CA MET A 166 -30.58 -36.36 -8.15
C MET A 166 -29.78 -37.32 -9.03
N ALA A 167 -28.96 -38.19 -8.44
CA ALA A 167 -28.18 -39.14 -9.22
C ALA A 167 -29.07 -40.11 -10.00
N HIS A 168 -30.17 -40.59 -9.41
CA HIS A 168 -31.16 -41.40 -10.11
C HIS A 168 -31.84 -40.61 -11.24
N PHE A 169 -32.23 -39.37 -10.97
CA PHE A 169 -32.86 -38.50 -11.96
C PHE A 169 -31.93 -38.19 -13.14
N VAL A 170 -30.70 -37.79 -12.86
CA VAL A 170 -29.66 -37.53 -13.87
C VAL A 170 -29.43 -38.79 -14.68
N LEU A 171 -29.27 -39.96 -14.06
CA LEU A 171 -29.13 -41.23 -14.79
C LEU A 171 -30.36 -41.57 -15.64
N SER A 172 -31.58 -41.25 -15.18
CA SER A 172 -32.82 -41.47 -15.91
C SER A 172 -32.93 -40.56 -17.14
N ILE A 173 -32.59 -39.28 -16.96
CA ILE A 173 -32.45 -38.31 -18.05
C ILE A 173 -31.38 -38.75 -19.02
N MET A 174 -30.18 -39.07 -18.53
CA MET A 174 -29.07 -39.54 -19.34
C MET A 174 -29.47 -40.78 -20.13
N ALA A 175 -30.15 -41.76 -19.53
CA ALA A 175 -30.62 -42.96 -20.21
C ALA A 175 -31.68 -42.67 -21.30
N SER A 176 -32.52 -41.65 -21.10
CA SER A 176 -33.46 -41.19 -22.12
C SER A 176 -32.73 -40.46 -23.26
N LEU A 177 -31.83 -39.55 -22.92
CA LEU A 177 -31.17 -38.62 -23.84
C LEU A 177 -29.96 -39.24 -24.57
N LEU A 178 -29.36 -40.30 -24.04
CA LEU A 178 -28.37 -41.12 -24.76
C LEU A 178 -28.96 -41.74 -26.02
N LYS A 179 -30.27 -42.05 -26.03
CA LYS A 179 -30.98 -42.54 -27.23
C LYS A 179 -31.12 -41.44 -28.30
N GLU A 180 -30.89 -40.20 -27.92
CA GLU A 180 -31.01 -38.99 -28.73
C GLU A 180 -29.62 -38.42 -29.11
N GLY A 181 -28.52 -39.14 -28.85
CA GLY A 181 -27.17 -38.74 -29.27
C GLY A 181 -26.42 -37.83 -28.30
N ILE A 182 -26.94 -37.64 -27.07
CA ILE A 182 -26.35 -36.79 -26.04
C ILE A 182 -25.35 -37.58 -25.19
N SER A 183 -24.13 -37.06 -25.05
CA SER A 183 -23.05 -37.63 -24.22
C SER A 183 -22.79 -36.80 -22.97
N TYR A 184 -22.33 -37.43 -21.90
CA TYR A 184 -22.07 -36.80 -20.61
C TYR A 184 -20.67 -37.10 -20.13
N GLN A 185 -20.01 -36.12 -19.52
CA GLN A 185 -18.68 -36.28 -18.95
C GLN A 185 -18.60 -35.63 -17.55
N PRO A 186 -17.98 -36.30 -16.56
CA PRO A 186 -17.65 -35.66 -15.30
C PRO A 186 -16.52 -34.64 -15.52
N SER A 187 -16.57 -33.53 -14.79
CA SER A 187 -15.56 -32.48 -14.85
C SER A 187 -15.23 -31.99 -13.44
N GLY A 188 -14.00 -32.26 -12.98
CA GLY A 188 -13.49 -31.76 -11.69
C GLY A 188 -13.22 -30.25 -11.66
N ASN A 189 -13.43 -29.56 -12.78
CA ASN A 189 -13.28 -28.10 -12.89
C ASN A 189 -14.61 -27.36 -12.69
N ILE A 190 -15.72 -28.07 -12.47
CA ILE A 190 -17.05 -27.48 -12.26
C ILE A 190 -17.51 -27.82 -10.85
N ASN A 191 -17.64 -26.79 -10.00
CA ASN A 191 -18.18 -26.96 -8.65
C ASN A 191 -19.71 -27.03 -8.68
N ALA A 192 -20.36 -26.09 -9.38
CA ALA A 192 -21.79 -26.11 -9.62
C ALA A 192 -22.13 -25.65 -11.05
N GLY A 193 -23.27 -26.11 -11.57
CA GLY A 193 -23.70 -25.80 -12.93
C GLY A 193 -23.28 -26.87 -13.93
N LEU A 194 -23.16 -26.47 -15.19
CA LEU A 194 -22.85 -27.38 -16.30
C LEU A 194 -22.22 -26.64 -17.48
N LYS A 195 -21.53 -27.37 -18.35
CA LYS A 195 -21.11 -26.87 -19.66
C LYS A 195 -21.71 -27.70 -20.76
N VAL A 196 -22.07 -27.06 -21.87
CA VAL A 196 -22.64 -27.72 -23.04
C VAL A 196 -21.80 -27.44 -24.27
N TYR A 197 -21.49 -28.50 -25.00
CA TYR A 197 -20.77 -28.46 -26.26
C TYR A 197 -21.65 -29.02 -27.37
N LEU A 198 -21.76 -28.31 -28.48
CA LEU A 198 -22.44 -28.75 -29.70
C LEU A 198 -21.43 -28.92 -30.84
N ASP A 199 -21.77 -29.78 -31.81
CA ASP A 199 -21.06 -29.93 -33.09
C ASP A 199 -19.54 -30.08 -32.90
N GLU A 200 -19.16 -31.15 -32.19
CA GLU A 200 -17.76 -31.49 -31.86
C GLU A 200 -16.98 -30.38 -31.12
N GLY A 201 -17.67 -29.42 -30.50
CA GLY A 201 -17.09 -28.31 -29.73
C GLY A 201 -17.04 -26.98 -30.48
N SER A 202 -17.73 -26.83 -31.62
CA SER A 202 -17.81 -25.55 -32.34
C SER A 202 -18.60 -24.48 -31.57
N VAL A 203 -19.53 -24.91 -30.70
CA VAL A 203 -20.27 -24.03 -29.80
C VAL A 203 -20.13 -24.54 -28.36
N GLU A 204 -19.65 -23.65 -27.47
CA GLU A 204 -19.58 -23.87 -26.04
C GLU A 204 -20.55 -22.92 -25.33
N VAL A 205 -21.37 -23.48 -24.45
CA VAL A 205 -22.23 -22.73 -23.53
C VAL A 205 -21.83 -23.08 -22.11
N ASP A 206 -21.16 -22.15 -21.45
CA ASP A 206 -20.70 -22.29 -20.07
C ASP A 206 -21.76 -21.73 -19.11
N LEU A 207 -22.36 -22.63 -18.32
CA LEU A 207 -23.33 -22.32 -17.28
C LEU A 207 -22.83 -22.80 -15.91
N SER A 208 -21.51 -22.79 -15.71
CA SER A 208 -20.89 -22.95 -14.40
C SER A 208 -21.23 -21.78 -13.47
N ASP A 209 -21.14 -22.00 -12.16
CA ASP A 209 -21.31 -20.94 -11.18
C ASP A 209 -20.28 -19.82 -11.36
N GLU A 210 -19.05 -20.13 -11.77
CA GLU A 210 -18.05 -19.13 -12.12
C GLU A 210 -18.46 -18.27 -13.32
N ALA A 211 -18.93 -18.89 -14.41
CA ALA A 211 -19.36 -18.18 -15.62
C ALA A 211 -20.58 -17.28 -15.36
N ILE A 212 -21.58 -17.80 -14.66
CA ILE A 212 -22.78 -17.02 -14.30
C ILE A 212 -22.41 -15.86 -13.37
N SER A 213 -21.54 -16.10 -12.39
CA SER A 213 -21.03 -15.05 -11.50
C SER A 213 -20.32 -13.95 -12.28
N ALA A 214 -19.48 -14.30 -13.26
CA ALA A 214 -18.78 -13.32 -14.08
C ALA A 214 -19.74 -12.42 -14.87
N VAL A 215 -20.76 -13.00 -15.51
CA VAL A 215 -21.78 -12.25 -16.27
C VAL A 215 -22.57 -11.32 -15.35
N LEU A 216 -22.99 -11.80 -14.18
CA LEU A 216 -23.68 -10.97 -13.19
C LEU A 216 -22.79 -9.83 -12.70
N LEU A 217 -21.52 -10.10 -12.42
CA LEU A 217 -20.56 -9.10 -11.97
C LEU A 217 -20.30 -8.02 -13.03
N GLU A 218 -20.26 -8.37 -14.32
CA GLU A 218 -20.15 -7.39 -15.40
C GLU A 218 -21.26 -6.32 -15.34
N HIS A 219 -22.46 -6.72 -14.90
CA HIS A 219 -23.64 -5.85 -14.83
C HIS A 219 -23.79 -5.18 -13.45
N LEU A 220 -23.38 -5.87 -12.38
CA LEU A 220 -23.53 -5.40 -11.00
C LEU A 220 -22.38 -4.50 -10.54
N GLN A 221 -21.13 -4.77 -10.96
CA GLN A 221 -19.96 -3.99 -10.55
C GLN A 221 -20.07 -2.50 -10.91
N PRO A 222 -20.52 -2.10 -12.12
CA PRO A 222 -20.68 -0.68 -12.45
C PRO A 222 -21.67 0.02 -11.51
N ARG A 223 -22.78 -0.64 -11.18
CA ARG A 223 -23.81 -0.09 -10.28
C ARG A 223 -23.33 0.00 -8.84
N PHE A 224 -22.68 -1.05 -8.35
CA PHE A 224 -22.11 -1.08 -7.01
C PHE A 224 -21.02 -0.01 -6.84
N ARG A 225 -20.19 0.20 -7.88
CA ARG A 225 -19.23 1.31 -7.93
C ARG A 225 -19.90 2.67 -7.83
N ALA A 226 -20.95 2.90 -8.61
CA ALA A 226 -21.66 4.16 -8.60
C ALA A 226 -22.35 4.44 -7.24
N LEU A 227 -22.81 3.41 -6.54
CA LEU A 227 -23.31 3.51 -5.16
C LEU A 227 -22.20 3.89 -4.17
N LEU A 228 -21.04 3.24 -4.24
CA LEU A 228 -19.90 3.56 -3.35
C LEU A 228 -19.33 4.97 -3.58
N GLU A 229 -19.36 5.44 -4.83
CA GLU A 229 -18.92 6.79 -5.20
C GLU A 229 -20.00 7.86 -4.88
N GLY A 230 -21.18 7.44 -4.40
CA GLY A 230 -22.28 8.36 -4.08
C GLY A 230 -22.89 9.05 -5.30
N VAL A 231 -22.69 8.49 -6.49
CA VAL A 231 -23.21 9.02 -7.77
C VAL A 231 -24.68 8.63 -7.97
N VAL A 232 -25.14 7.58 -7.30
CA VAL A 232 -26.53 7.14 -7.29
C VAL A 232 -27.16 7.53 -5.95
N LYS A 233 -28.13 8.45 -5.98
CA LYS A 233 -29.03 8.78 -4.86
C LYS A 233 -30.31 7.96 -4.95
#